data_AF-A0A9D1HKQ9-F1
#
_entry.id   AF-A0A9D1HKQ9-F1
#
_cell.length_a   1.000
_cell.length_b   1.000
_cell.length_c   1.000
_cell.angle_alpha   90.00
_cell.angle_beta   90.00
_cell.angle_gamma   90.00
#
_symmetry.space_group_name_H-M   'P 1'
#
loop_
_entity.id
_entity.type
_entity.pdbx_description
1 polymer ?
#
loop_
_entity_poly.entity_id
_entity_poly.type
_entity_poly.pdbx_seq_one_letter_code
_entity_poly.pdbx_strand_id
1 'polypeptide(L)'
;MAKLLGADILKLLQGELTPNRPDVGKLTNLKFYVCPSCGNILTGTGAASIACCGRQLRPLSPSEDGANHLPKIAEVEDEYYVTLEHEMQKDHYLLFAACVNDDSIWLNRLYPEQSPAFRLPRMKRGAKLYLYCTKHSLFKYNIQSLLPPKQR
;
A
#
# COMPACT_ATOMS: atom_id res chain seq x y z
N MET A 1 -12.06 -26.73 17.40
CA MET A 1 -13.38 -26.11 17.58
C MET A 1 -13.63 -24.97 16.58
N ALA A 2 -12.77 -23.95 16.47
CA ALA A 2 -12.93 -22.88 15.46
C ALA A 2 -12.80 -23.33 13.99
N LYS A 3 -11.95 -24.33 13.72
CA LYS A 3 -11.74 -24.90 12.39
C LYS A 3 -12.98 -25.55 11.77
N LEU A 4 -13.98 -25.90 12.59
CA LEU A 4 -15.22 -26.54 12.13
C LEU A 4 -16.29 -25.54 11.68
N LEU A 5 -16.19 -24.28 12.14
CA LEU A 5 -17.23 -23.26 11.96
C LEU A 5 -16.88 -22.18 10.94
N GLY A 6 -15.63 -22.13 10.46
CA GLY A 6 -15.19 -21.15 9.47
C GLY A 6 -15.35 -19.68 9.90
N ALA A 7 -15.55 -19.43 11.19
CA ALA A 7 -15.88 -18.13 11.75
C ALA A 7 -14.82 -17.65 12.76
N ASP A 8 -14.67 -16.33 12.84
CA ASP A 8 -13.76 -15.67 13.78
C ASP A 8 -14.27 -15.87 15.22
N ILE A 9 -13.45 -16.51 16.06
CA ILE A 9 -13.77 -16.83 17.46
C ILE A 9 -14.11 -15.57 18.25
N LEU A 10 -13.46 -14.45 17.96
CA LEU A 10 -13.72 -13.20 18.68
C LEU A 10 -15.11 -12.64 18.34
N LYS A 11 -15.52 -12.74 17.07
CA LYS A 11 -16.87 -12.36 16.63
C LYS A 11 -17.95 -13.31 17.16
N LEU A 12 -17.63 -14.59 17.27
CA LEU A 12 -18.48 -15.60 17.93
C LEU A 12 -18.75 -15.21 19.38
N LEU A 13 -17.71 -14.83 20.13
CA LEU A 13 -17.81 -14.42 21.53
C LEU A 13 -18.54 -13.09 21.72
N GLN A 14 -18.45 -12.18 20.74
CA GLN A 14 -19.14 -10.88 20.75
C GLN A 14 -20.59 -10.96 20.25
N GLY A 15 -21.05 -12.13 19.76
CA GLY A 15 -22.39 -12.31 19.21
C GLY A 15 -22.63 -11.63 17.85
N GLU A 16 -21.59 -11.06 17.24
CA GLU A 16 -21.67 -10.30 15.99
C GLU A 16 -21.10 -11.11 14.82
N LEU A 17 -21.88 -12.09 14.34
CA LEU A 17 -21.54 -12.88 13.15
C LEU A 17 -22.21 -12.35 11.89
N THR A 18 -22.34 -11.04 11.75
CA THR A 18 -22.81 -10.47 10.49
C THR A 18 -21.72 -10.68 9.43
N PRO A 19 -22.01 -11.44 8.35
CA PRO A 19 -21.07 -11.59 7.27
C PRO A 19 -20.88 -10.22 6.59
N ASN A 20 -19.65 -9.96 6.13
CA ASN A 20 -19.42 -8.79 5.29
C ASN A 20 -20.31 -8.89 4.05
N ARG A 21 -20.85 -7.75 3.61
CA ARG A 21 -21.55 -7.68 2.32
C ARG A 21 -20.58 -8.10 1.20
N PRO A 22 -21.09 -8.72 0.11
CA PRO A 22 -20.28 -9.06 -1.04
C PRO A 22 -19.49 -7.85 -1.51
N ASP A 23 -18.18 -8.01 -1.65
CA ASP A 23 -17.32 -6.93 -2.09
C ASP A 23 -17.58 -6.67 -3.57
N VAL A 24 -18.21 -5.53 -3.86
CA VAL A 24 -18.41 -5.01 -5.22
C VAL A 24 -17.15 -4.34 -5.78
N GLY A 25 -16.05 -4.32 -5.00
CA GLY A 25 -14.70 -4.54 -5.50
C GLY A 25 -14.07 -3.41 -6.32
N LYS A 26 -14.18 -2.15 -5.88
CA LYS A 26 -13.35 -1.09 -6.47
C LYS A 26 -11.96 -1.11 -5.83
N LEU A 27 -10.94 -1.48 -6.61
CA LEU A 27 -9.54 -1.43 -6.17
C LEU A 27 -9.11 -0.03 -5.76
N THR A 28 -9.79 1.03 -6.20
CA THR A 28 -9.56 2.40 -5.74
C THR A 28 -9.71 2.59 -4.22
N ASN A 29 -10.42 1.68 -3.55
CA ASN A 29 -10.64 1.69 -2.09
C ASN A 29 -9.72 0.70 -1.35
N LEU A 30 -8.65 0.23 -2.01
CA LEU A 30 -7.68 -0.67 -1.43
C LEU A 30 -7.15 -0.13 -0.10
N LYS A 31 -7.19 -0.97 0.92
CA LYS A 31 -6.64 -0.72 2.24
C LYS A 31 -5.33 -1.47 2.38
N PHE A 32 -4.31 -0.78 2.87
CA PHE A 32 -3.03 -1.37 3.22
C PHE A 32 -2.95 -1.57 4.73
N TYR A 33 -2.31 -2.66 5.14
CA TYR A 33 -2.07 -2.99 6.54
C TYR A 33 -0.62 -3.43 6.66
N VAL A 34 0.10 -2.90 7.65
CA VAL A 34 1.48 -3.30 7.94
C VAL A 34 1.57 -3.75 9.38
N CYS A 35 2.14 -4.93 9.59
CA CYS A 35 2.43 -5.40 10.95
C CYS A 35 3.73 -4.75 11.45
N PRO A 36 3.70 -3.99 12.56
CA PRO A 36 4.89 -3.35 13.10
C PRO A 36 5.90 -4.35 13.68
N SER A 37 5.48 -5.58 14.00
CA SER A 37 6.35 -6.59 14.62
C SER A 37 7.15 -7.42 13.61
N CYS A 38 6.55 -7.78 12.47
CA CYS A 38 7.19 -8.64 11.47
C CYS A 38 7.33 -8.00 10.08
N GLY A 39 6.81 -6.78 9.88
CA GLY A 39 6.87 -6.08 8.60
C GLY A 39 6.04 -6.74 7.48
N ASN A 40 5.10 -7.61 7.84
CA ASN A 40 4.18 -8.22 6.87
C ASN A 40 3.25 -7.15 6.29
N ILE A 41 3.06 -7.18 4.97
CA ILE A 41 2.20 -6.25 4.25
C ILE A 41 0.97 -7.03 3.79
N LEU A 42 -0.20 -6.55 4.17
CA LEU A 42 -1.48 -7.12 3.80
C LEU A 42 -2.31 -6.06 3.09
N THR A 43 -3.13 -6.50 2.14
CA THR A 43 -4.03 -5.62 1.40
C THR A 43 -5.44 -6.19 1.42
N GLY A 44 -6.44 -5.30 1.37
CA GLY A 44 -7.84 -5.70 1.34
C GLY A 44 -8.70 -4.66 0.63
N THR A 45 -9.64 -5.12 -0.18
CA THR A 45 -10.59 -4.29 -0.92
C THR A 45 -11.86 -3.99 -0.11
N GLY A 46 -12.22 -4.87 0.82
CA GLY A 46 -13.38 -4.74 1.70
C GLY A 46 -13.06 -4.31 3.13
N ALA A 47 -14.10 -4.24 3.97
CA ALA A 47 -13.95 -4.06 5.41
C ALA A 47 -13.63 -5.40 6.08
N ALA A 48 -12.34 -5.79 6.13
CA ALA A 48 -11.90 -7.00 6.80
C ALA A 48 -11.28 -6.69 8.18
N SER A 49 -11.57 -7.54 9.17
CA SER A 49 -10.78 -7.60 10.40
C SER A 49 -9.55 -8.45 10.12
N ILE A 50 -8.38 -7.84 10.14
CA ILE A 50 -7.11 -8.49 9.82
C ILE A 50 -6.26 -8.54 11.08
N ALA A 51 -5.69 -9.69 11.39
CA ALA A 51 -4.77 -9.87 12.51
C ALA A 51 -3.43 -10.43 12.04
N CYS A 52 -2.34 -9.97 12.67
CA CYS A 52 -0.99 -10.48 12.45
C CYS A 52 -0.22 -10.43 13.77
N CYS A 53 0.60 -11.45 14.05
CA CYS A 53 1.34 -11.59 15.32
C CYS A 53 0.44 -11.47 16.57
N GLY A 54 -0.80 -11.97 16.49
CA GLY A 54 -1.76 -11.94 17.61
C GLY A 54 -2.40 -10.56 17.87
N ARG A 55 -2.14 -9.56 17.02
CA ARG A 55 -2.71 -8.21 17.15
C ARG A 55 -3.60 -7.89 15.97
N GLN A 56 -4.73 -7.23 16.24
CA GLN A 56 -5.59 -6.70 15.19
C GLN A 56 -4.91 -5.50 14.52
N LEU A 57 -4.80 -5.52 13.21
CA LEU A 57 -4.21 -4.45 12.41
C LEU A 57 -5.29 -3.43 12.02
N ARG A 58 -4.91 -2.16 12.04
CA ARG A 58 -5.74 -1.06 11.51
C ARG A 58 -5.30 -0.74 10.08
N PRO A 59 -6.23 -0.35 9.20
CA PRO A 59 -5.86 0.10 7.86
C PRO A 59 -5.02 1.37 7.96
N LEU A 60 -4.01 1.47 7.11
CA LEU A 60 -3.17 2.65 6.98
C LEU A 60 -3.93 3.76 6.26
N SER A 61 -3.96 4.94 6.86
CA SER A 61 -4.47 6.15 6.23
C SER A 61 -3.31 6.92 5.60
N PRO A 62 -3.44 7.37 4.34
CA PRO A 62 -2.44 8.24 3.74
C PRO A 62 -2.33 9.57 4.51
N SER A 63 -1.09 10.00 4.80
CA SER A 63 -0.78 11.31 5.33
C SER A 63 -0.74 12.35 4.20
N GLU A 64 -1.12 13.59 4.52
CA GLU A 64 -1.07 14.74 3.62
C GLU A 64 0.32 15.43 3.61
N ASP A 65 1.16 15.15 4.62
CA ASP A 65 2.50 15.74 4.80
C ASP A 65 3.57 15.06 3.92
N GLY A 66 3.37 15.08 2.61
CA GLY A 66 4.24 14.42 1.62
C GLY A 66 5.53 15.17 1.24
N ALA A 67 5.85 16.29 1.89
CA ALA A 67 6.92 17.19 1.45
C ALA A 67 8.31 16.51 1.39
N ASN A 68 8.60 15.60 2.32
CA ASN A 68 9.88 14.88 2.38
C ASN A 68 9.88 13.54 1.63
N HIS A 69 8.75 13.16 1.01
CA HIS A 69 8.57 11.86 0.35
C HIS A 69 8.09 12.02 -1.09
N LEU A 70 8.43 13.15 -1.72
CA LEU A 70 7.96 13.48 -3.07
C LEU A 70 8.67 12.63 -4.13
N PRO A 71 7.96 11.75 -4.85
CA PRO A 71 8.58 10.91 -5.86
C PRO A 71 8.78 11.66 -7.17
N LYS A 72 9.95 11.49 -7.77
CA LYS A 72 10.27 11.94 -9.12
C LYS A 72 10.05 10.76 -10.07
N ILE A 73 9.26 10.96 -11.13
CA ILE A 73 8.97 9.91 -12.11
C ILE A 73 9.61 10.28 -13.44
N ALA A 74 10.46 9.40 -13.96
CA ALA A 74 10.99 9.48 -15.32
C ALA A 74 10.34 8.40 -16.19
N GLU A 75 9.95 8.76 -17.42
CA GLU A 75 9.54 7.76 -18.43
C GLU A 75 10.80 7.17 -19.05
N VAL A 76 10.98 5.85 -18.96
CA VAL A 76 12.09 5.11 -19.56
C VAL A 76 11.48 3.99 -20.39
N GLU A 77 11.50 4.14 -21.71
CA GLU A 77 10.89 3.20 -22.66
C GLU A 77 9.40 2.93 -22.35
N ASP A 78 9.07 1.71 -21.91
CA ASP A 78 7.72 1.25 -21.54
C ASP A 78 7.51 1.14 -20.02
N GLU A 79 8.40 1.73 -19.22
CA GLU A 79 8.34 1.71 -17.76
C GLU A 79 8.45 3.11 -17.15
N TYR A 80 7.91 3.24 -15.94
CA TYR A 80 8.11 4.39 -15.08
C TYR A 80 9.24 4.09 -14.10
N TYR A 81 10.31 4.88 -14.16
CA TYR A 81 11.38 4.85 -13.19
C TYR A 81 11.11 5.91 -12.12
N VAL A 82 10.78 5.46 -10.91
CA VAL A 82 10.46 6.33 -9.77
C VAL A 82 11.68 6.42 -8.87
N THR A 83 12.11 7.65 -8.58
CA THR A 83 13.22 7.94 -7.66
C THR A 83 12.74 8.84 -6.52
N LEU A 84 13.28 8.62 -5.33
CA LEU A 84 12.98 9.40 -4.14
C LEU A 84 14.26 9.81 -3.43
N GLU A 85 14.27 11.04 -2.90
CA GLU A 85 15.29 11.49 -1.97
C GLU A 85 14.86 11.06 -0.56
N HIS A 86 15.12 9.80 -0.22
CA HIS A 86 14.73 9.21 1.06
C HIS A 86 15.85 8.34 1.65
N GLU A 87 15.97 8.32 2.97
CA GLU A 87 16.92 7.47 3.67
C GLU A 87 16.52 6.00 3.57
N MET A 88 17.47 5.11 3.28
CA MET A 88 17.23 3.67 3.21
C MET A 88 18.09 2.96 4.25
N GLN A 89 18.00 3.38 5.51
CA GLN A 89 18.71 2.79 6.64
C GLN A 89 17.87 1.70 7.31
N LYS A 90 18.50 0.79 8.08
CA LYS A 90 17.79 -0.31 8.77
C LYS A 90 16.59 0.16 9.61
N ASP A 91 16.73 1.31 10.27
CA ASP A 91 15.68 1.87 11.13
C ASP A 91 14.73 2.83 10.40
N HIS A 92 15.08 3.29 9.21
CA HIS A 92 14.30 4.27 8.44
C HIS A 92 14.45 4.02 6.95
N TYR A 93 13.43 3.41 6.35
CA TYR A 93 13.40 3.07 4.94
C TYR A 93 11.96 3.02 4.42
N LEU A 94 11.83 3.00 3.11
CA LEU A 94 10.56 2.70 2.43
C LEU A 94 10.35 1.19 2.46
N LEU A 95 9.25 0.72 3.04
CA LEU A 95 8.95 -0.71 3.11
C LEU A 95 8.37 -1.23 1.79
N PHE A 96 7.50 -0.43 1.16
CA PHE A 96 6.90 -0.77 -0.11
C PHE A 96 6.44 0.47 -0.87
N ALA A 97 6.38 0.30 -2.19
CA ALA A 97 5.66 1.16 -3.11
C ALA A 97 4.54 0.35 -3.75
N ALA A 98 3.34 0.90 -3.83
CA ALA A 98 2.22 0.24 -4.49
C ALA A 98 1.57 1.18 -5.49
N CYS A 99 1.37 0.72 -6.71
CA CYS A 99 0.58 1.44 -7.71
C CYS A 99 -0.78 0.76 -7.84
N VAL A 100 -1.85 1.54 -7.71
CA VAL A 100 -3.23 1.05 -7.74
C VAL A 100 -3.98 1.70 -8.88
N ASN A 101 -4.52 0.86 -9.75
CA ASN A 101 -5.44 1.22 -10.82
C ASN A 101 -6.84 0.68 -10.50
N ASP A 102 -7.78 0.89 -11.41
CA ASP A 102 -9.14 0.36 -11.26
C ASP A 102 -9.20 -1.17 -11.33
N ASP A 103 -8.26 -1.81 -12.05
CA ASP A 103 -8.25 -3.24 -12.38
C ASP A 103 -7.07 -4.03 -11.79
N SER A 104 -6.02 -3.35 -11.33
CA SER A 104 -4.75 -3.97 -10.98
C SER A 104 -4.03 -3.25 -9.84
N ILE A 105 -3.24 -4.03 -9.08
CA ILE A 105 -2.36 -3.54 -8.02
C ILE A 105 -0.96 -4.05 -8.34
N TRP A 106 0.01 -3.14 -8.37
CA TRP A 106 1.41 -3.46 -8.48
C TRP A 106 2.11 -3.10 -7.17
N LEU A 107 2.56 -4.10 -6.43
CA LEU A 107 3.25 -3.89 -5.15
C LEU A 107 4.73 -4.23 -5.32
N ASN A 108 5.59 -3.25 -5.06
CA ASN A 108 7.02 -3.43 -5.03
C ASN A 108 7.52 -3.32 -3.59
N ARG A 109 8.15 -4.39 -3.08
CA ARG A 109 8.72 -4.41 -1.74
C ARG A 109 10.16 -3.91 -1.79
N LEU A 110 10.44 -2.96 -0.91
CA LEU A 110 11.74 -2.32 -0.79
C LEU A 110 12.40 -2.78 0.52
N TYR A 111 13.73 -2.80 0.52
CA TYR A 111 14.52 -3.28 1.64
C TYR A 111 15.52 -2.21 2.08
N PRO A 112 15.95 -2.21 3.35
CA PRO A 112 17.04 -1.35 3.80
C PRO A 112 18.28 -1.49 2.91
N GLU A 113 19.08 -0.43 2.88
CA GLU A 113 20.36 -0.32 2.15
C GLU A 113 20.23 -0.38 0.61
N GLN A 114 19.01 -0.48 0.08
CA GLN A 114 18.75 -0.35 -1.35
C GLN A 114 18.69 1.10 -1.78
N SER A 115 18.91 1.34 -3.09
CA SER A 115 18.60 2.64 -3.68
C SER A 115 17.09 2.93 -3.49
N PRO A 116 16.70 4.17 -3.09
CA PRO A 116 15.30 4.59 -2.99
C PRO A 116 14.68 4.83 -4.38
N ALA A 117 14.80 3.83 -5.24
CA ALA A 117 14.35 3.87 -6.62
C ALA A 117 13.74 2.53 -7.03
N PHE A 118 12.69 2.59 -7.83
CA PHE A 118 12.00 1.39 -8.30
C PHE A 118 11.34 1.60 -9.65
N ARG A 119 11.09 0.48 -10.34
CA ARG A 119 10.39 0.44 -11.62
C ARG A 119 8.93 0.08 -11.42
N LEU A 120 8.06 0.75 -12.17
CA LEU A 120 6.65 0.41 -12.31
C LEU A 120 6.36 0.22 -13.79
N PRO A 121 5.52 -0.76 -14.18
CA PRO A 121 5.06 -0.85 -15.55
C PRO A 121 4.22 0.38 -15.90
N ARG A 122 4.13 0.69 -17.19
CA ARG A 122 3.30 1.81 -17.66
C ARG A 122 1.83 1.56 -17.33
N MET A 123 1.33 2.34 -16.38
CA MET A 123 -0.06 2.23 -15.91
C MET A 123 -1.02 3.11 -16.71
N LYS A 124 -2.30 2.73 -16.70
CA LYS A 124 -3.40 3.51 -17.28
C LYS A 124 -3.54 4.87 -16.57
N ARG A 125 -4.15 5.84 -17.27
CA ARG A 125 -4.45 7.16 -16.69
C ARG A 125 -5.30 7.01 -15.42
N GLY A 126 -4.97 7.78 -14.38
CA GLY A 126 -5.66 7.74 -13.08
C GLY A 126 -5.00 6.85 -12.01
N ALA A 127 -3.86 6.23 -12.34
CA ALA A 127 -3.07 5.43 -11.41
C ALA A 127 -2.64 6.22 -10.15
N LYS A 128 -2.84 5.61 -8.98
CA LYS A 128 -2.44 6.18 -7.69
C LYS A 128 -1.20 5.46 -7.17
N LEU A 129 -0.16 6.22 -6.86
CA LEU A 129 1.04 5.74 -6.22
C LEU A 129 0.90 5.85 -4.70
N TYR A 130 1.16 4.76 -4.01
CA TYR A 130 1.19 4.66 -2.56
C TYR A 130 2.60 4.33 -2.11
N LEU A 131 3.10 5.05 -1.11
CA LEU A 131 4.46 4.87 -0.59
C LEU A 131 4.40 4.74 0.92
N TYR A 132 4.96 3.68 1.48
CA TYR A 132 4.99 3.50 2.92
C TYR A 132 6.41 3.62 3.48
N CYS A 133 6.58 4.59 4.36
CA CYS A 133 7.79 4.77 5.16
C CYS A 133 7.59 4.15 6.54
N THR A 134 8.60 3.44 7.05
CA THR A 134 8.53 2.83 8.39
C THR A 134 8.32 3.84 9.53
N LYS A 135 8.80 5.09 9.36
CA LYS A 135 8.64 6.17 10.36
C LYS A 135 7.53 7.16 10.04
N HIS A 136 7.32 7.46 8.76
CA HIS A 136 6.46 8.58 8.33
C HIS A 136 5.10 8.15 7.78
N SER A 137 4.69 6.89 7.98
CA SER A 137 3.41 6.33 7.55
C SER A 137 3.25 6.20 6.02
N LEU A 138 2.00 6.07 5.55
CA LEU A 138 1.64 5.89 4.15
C LEU A 138 1.44 7.26 3.48
N PHE A 139 1.91 7.41 2.25
CA PHE A 139 1.68 8.57 1.39
C PHE A 139 0.93 8.15 0.13
N LYS A 140 0.19 9.08 -0.46
CA LYS A 140 -0.59 8.86 -1.67
C LYS A 140 -0.36 10.00 -2.66
N TYR A 141 0.03 9.63 -3.87
CA TYR A 141 0.27 10.55 -4.98
C TYR A 141 -0.51 10.12 -6.22
N ASN A 142 -0.85 11.08 -7.07
CA ASN A 142 -1.35 10.80 -8.41
C ASN A 142 -0.17 10.76 -9.37
N ILE A 143 0.04 9.63 -10.06
CA ILE A 143 1.15 9.50 -11.02
C ILE A 143 1.08 10.59 -12.09
N GLN A 144 -0.12 10.93 -12.56
CA GLN A 144 -0.30 11.90 -13.63
C GLN A 144 0.14 13.32 -13.25
N SER A 145 0.08 13.67 -11.97
CA SER A 145 0.54 14.97 -11.46
C SER A 145 2.06 15.05 -11.30
N LEU A 146 2.74 13.90 -11.31
CA LEU A 146 4.18 13.76 -11.11
C LEU A 146 4.95 13.52 -12.42
N LEU A 147 4.24 13.21 -13.51
CA LEU A 147 4.84 13.09 -14.82
C LEU A 147 5.32 14.45 -15.30
N PRO A 148 6.53 14.55 -15.87
CA PRO A 148 7.00 15.79 -16.47
C PRO A 148 6.01 16.26 -17.55
N PRO A 149 5.79 17.57 -17.71
CA PRO A 149 4.94 18.09 -18.77
C PRO A 149 5.49 17.60 -20.10
N LYS A 150 4.66 16.93 -20.90
CA LYS A 150 5.02 16.54 -22.27
C LYS A 150 5.36 17.81 -23.03
N GLN A 151 6.65 18.05 -23.26
CA GLN A 151 7.11 19.06 -24.21
C GLN A 151 6.53 18.66 -25.58
N ARG A 152 5.61 19.50 -26.07
CA ARG A 152 5.06 19.44 -27.42
C ARG A 152 6.06 20.05 -28.40
#